data_AF-A0A345NPJ9-F1
#
_entry.id   AF-A0A345NPJ9-F1
#
_cell.length_a   1.000
_cell.length_b   1.000
_cell.length_c   1.000
_cell.angle_alpha   90.00
_cell.angle_beta   90.00
_cell.angle_gamma   90.00
#
_symmetry.space_group_name_H-M   'P 1'
#
loop_
_entity.id
_entity.type
_entity.pdbx_description
1 polymer ?
#
loop_
_entity_poly.entity_id
_entity_poly.type
_entity_poly.pdbx_seq_one_letter_code
_entity_poly.pdbx_strand_id
1 'polypeptide(L)'
;MRDHYPQDVDIDAAAEPGVCTEPDTSMTGPALMLDVDGEVFEVRADGQGGTDYVWSSGPNPGYGFGLGPTRDMSLEEHRENIHNFLAEIDPATGYLREA
;
A
#
# COMPACT_ATOMS: atom_id res chain seq x y z
N MET A 1 -48.21 0.49 4.76
CA MET A 1 -48.27 1.73 5.57
C MET A 1 -46.84 2.01 5.99
N ARG A 2 -46.37 3.23 5.70
CA ARG A 2 -44.96 3.63 5.75
C ARG A 2 -44.79 4.45 7.02
N ASP A 3 -44.10 3.93 8.01
CA ASP A 3 -43.80 4.68 9.22
C ASP A 3 -42.64 5.62 8.93
N HIS A 4 -42.98 6.89 9.10
CA HIS A 4 -42.29 8.11 8.70
C HIS A 4 -41.55 8.61 9.94
N TYR A 5 -40.23 8.46 9.96
CA TYR A 5 -39.40 9.12 10.98
C TYR A 5 -39.09 10.56 10.52
N PRO A 6 -39.32 11.57 11.35
CA PRO A 6 -39.25 12.97 10.94
C PRO A 6 -37.83 13.39 10.54
N GLN A 7 -37.75 14.03 9.38
CA GLN A 7 -36.61 14.79 8.89
C GLN A 7 -36.70 16.20 9.50
N ASP A 8 -35.69 16.62 10.25
CA ASP A 8 -35.32 18.04 10.40
C ASP A 8 -34.01 18.12 11.21
N VAL A 9 -32.90 17.95 10.51
CA VAL A 9 -31.61 18.55 10.91
C VAL A 9 -31.16 19.33 9.69
N ASP A 10 -31.60 20.58 9.68
CA ASP A 10 -31.09 21.66 8.86
C ASP A 10 -29.58 21.82 9.15
N ILE A 11 -28.74 21.39 8.23
CA ILE A 11 -27.31 21.75 8.19
C ILE A 11 -27.07 22.27 6.78
N ASP A 12 -27.62 23.45 6.49
CA ASP A 12 -27.14 24.26 5.39
C ASP A 12 -26.18 25.31 5.97
N ALA A 13 -24.89 24.97 6.02
CA ALA A 13 -23.85 25.95 6.22
C ALA A 13 -22.54 25.45 5.60
N ALA A 14 -22.33 25.93 4.37
CA ALA A 14 -21.07 26.03 3.63
C ALA A 14 -20.50 24.75 2.99
N ALA A 15 -20.51 24.79 1.66
CA ALA A 15 -19.74 23.92 0.79
C ALA A 15 -18.23 24.09 1.05
N GLU A 16 -17.57 23.02 1.48
CA GLU A 16 -16.14 22.80 1.22
C GLU A 16 -16.05 21.62 0.22
N PRO A 17 -15.86 21.89 -1.09
CA PRO A 17 -15.65 20.84 -2.08
C PRO A 17 -14.25 20.26 -1.87
N GLY A 18 -14.18 19.19 -1.09
CA GLY A 18 -12.92 18.53 -0.76
C GLY A 18 -13.09 17.31 0.12
N VAL A 19 -14.15 16.53 -0.07
CA VAL A 19 -14.14 15.13 0.38
C VAL A 19 -13.10 14.42 -0.48
N CYS A 20 -11.86 14.44 -0.02
CA CYS A 20 -11.02 13.27 -0.20
C CYS A 20 -11.78 12.17 0.54
N THR A 21 -12.50 11.33 -0.18
CA THR A 21 -12.89 10.04 0.37
C THR A 21 -11.57 9.40 0.76
N GLU A 22 -11.17 9.48 2.03
CA GLU A 22 -10.15 8.59 2.55
C GLU A 22 -10.64 7.20 2.13
N PRO A 23 -9.91 6.47 1.28
CA PRO A 23 -10.37 5.15 0.90
C PRO A 23 -10.58 4.43 2.23
N ASP A 24 -11.81 3.94 2.44
CA ASP A 24 -12.17 3.07 3.54
C ASP A 24 -11.18 1.89 3.46
N THR A 25 -10.04 2.05 4.14
CA THR A 25 -8.99 1.04 4.27
C THR A 25 -9.40 0.13 5.43
N SER A 26 -10.70 -0.17 5.49
CA SER A 26 -11.28 -1.10 6.42
C SER A 26 -11.22 -2.44 5.71
N MET A 27 -10.09 -3.16 5.89
CA MET A 27 -9.94 -4.63 5.90
C MET A 27 -8.49 -5.11 5.63
N THR A 28 -7.55 -4.20 5.34
CA THR A 28 -6.10 -4.50 5.24
C THR A 28 -5.38 -3.63 6.26
N GLY A 29 -4.49 -4.22 7.08
CA GLY A 29 -3.70 -3.47 8.06
C GLY A 29 -2.95 -2.28 7.44
N PRO A 30 -2.46 -1.33 8.26
CA PRO A 30 -1.78 -0.15 7.75
C PRO A 30 -0.60 -0.57 6.85
N ALA A 31 -0.61 -0.07 5.61
CA ALA A 31 0.51 -0.24 4.71
C ALA A 31 1.66 0.69 5.14
N LEU A 32 2.88 0.18 5.16
CA LEU A 32 4.07 0.94 5.52
C LEU A 32 4.77 1.40 4.24
N MET A 33 4.92 2.72 4.08
CA MET A 33 5.69 3.28 2.95
C MET A 33 7.18 3.35 3.29
N LEU A 34 8.01 2.72 2.46
CA LEU A 34 9.46 2.71 2.58
C LEU A 34 10.11 3.35 1.35
N ASP A 35 11.03 4.26 1.60
CA ASP A 35 11.97 4.78 0.60
C ASP A 35 13.29 3.99 0.69
N VAL A 36 13.65 3.35 -0.42
CA VAL A 36 14.86 2.53 -0.57
C VAL A 36 15.49 2.86 -1.92
N ASP A 37 16.73 3.35 -1.92
CA ASP A 37 17.46 3.77 -3.12
C ASP A 37 16.73 4.82 -3.99
N GLY A 38 15.86 5.63 -3.37
CA GLY A 38 15.03 6.62 -4.06
C GLY A 38 13.74 6.06 -4.66
N GLU A 39 13.43 4.79 -4.36
CA GLU A 39 12.23 4.10 -4.82
C GLU A 39 11.27 3.87 -3.65
N VAL A 40 9.99 4.15 -3.91
CA VAL A 40 8.94 4.03 -2.89
C VAL A 40 8.25 2.68 -3.01
N PHE A 41 8.26 1.93 -1.91
CA PHE A 41 7.58 0.67 -1.74
C PHE A 41 6.50 0.77 -0.67
N GLU A 42 5.41 0.08 -0.91
CA GLU A 42 4.31 -0.08 0.03
C GLU A 42 4.35 -1.51 0.57
N VAL A 43 4.58 -1.63 1.86
CA VAL A 43 4.75 -2.91 2.55
C VAL A 43 3.47 -3.25 3.31
N ARG A 44 2.88 -4.41 3.00
CA ARG A 44 1.59 -4.85 3.54
C ARG A 44 1.72 -6.26 4.11
N ALA A 45 1.16 -6.50 5.29
CA ALA A 45 0.99 -7.87 5.76
C ALA A 45 -0.11 -8.56 4.93
N ASP A 46 0.13 -9.77 4.42
CA ASP A 46 -0.83 -10.48 3.55
C ASP A 46 -1.95 -11.21 4.33
N GLY A 47 -1.87 -11.22 5.67
CA GLY A 47 -2.83 -11.90 6.54
C GLY A 47 -2.55 -13.37 6.81
N GLN A 48 -1.68 -14.04 6.04
CA GLN A 48 -1.12 -15.37 6.37
C GLN A 48 0.27 -15.31 7.04
N GLY A 49 0.68 -14.11 7.46
CA GLY A 49 1.94 -13.87 8.19
C GLY A 49 3.14 -13.60 7.29
N GLY A 50 2.95 -13.53 5.98
CA GLY A 50 3.93 -12.99 5.05
C GLY A 50 3.75 -11.49 4.84
N THR A 51 4.57 -10.98 3.92
CA THR A 51 4.65 -9.56 3.61
C THR A 51 4.65 -9.38 2.10
N ASP A 52 3.73 -8.55 1.61
CA ASP A 52 3.66 -8.10 0.23
C ASP A 52 4.34 -6.73 0.10
N TYR A 53 5.19 -6.58 -0.92
CA TYR A 53 5.93 -5.35 -1.21
C TYR A 53 5.50 -4.85 -2.58
N VAL A 54 4.73 -3.78 -2.62
CA VAL A 54 4.25 -3.16 -3.86
C VAL A 54 5.13 -1.98 -4.22
N TRP A 55 5.75 -2.04 -5.39
CA TRP A 55 6.63 -0.98 -5.91
C TRP A 55 5.78 0.16 -6.49
N SER A 56 5.64 1.24 -5.73
CA SER A 56 4.78 2.38 -6.09
C SER A 56 5.46 3.35 -7.06
N SER A 57 6.77 3.56 -6.90
CA SER A 57 7.53 4.49 -7.75
C SER A 57 8.16 3.85 -8.99
N GLY A 58 8.00 2.54 -9.16
CA GLY A 58 8.68 1.77 -10.21
C GLY A 58 8.12 2.01 -11.60
N PRO A 59 8.85 1.62 -12.65
CA PRO A 59 8.39 1.73 -14.03
C PRO A 59 7.16 0.86 -14.34
N ASN A 60 6.91 -0.17 -13.51
CA ASN A 60 5.86 -1.17 -13.69
C ASN A 60 4.82 -1.03 -12.56
N PRO A 61 3.65 -0.40 -12.81
CA PRO A 61 2.66 -0.16 -11.78
C PRO A 61 2.05 -1.46 -11.25
N GLY A 62 2.02 -1.60 -9.92
CA GLY A 62 1.52 -2.82 -9.26
C GLY A 62 2.51 -3.99 -9.30
N TYR A 63 3.74 -3.76 -9.77
CA TYR A 63 4.81 -4.74 -9.66
C TYR A 63 5.40 -4.75 -8.24
N GLY A 64 6.09 -5.83 -7.89
CA GLY A 64 6.51 -6.05 -6.51
C GLY A 64 6.94 -7.49 -6.27
N PHE A 65 7.11 -7.82 -4.99
CA PHE A 65 7.41 -9.19 -4.56
C PHE A 65 6.76 -9.48 -3.21
N GLY A 66 6.53 -10.76 -2.94
CA GLY A 66 6.00 -11.21 -1.66
C GLY A 66 7.02 -12.10 -0.96
N LEU A 67 7.11 -11.96 0.36
CA LEU A 67 7.79 -12.92 1.23
C LEU A 67 6.73 -13.77 1.93
N GLY A 68 7.00 -15.08 1.98
CA GLY A 68 6.18 -16.03 2.73
C GLY A 68 6.21 -15.74 4.24
N PRO A 69 5.59 -16.60 5.07
CA PRO A 69 5.41 -16.31 6.49
C PRO A 69 6.74 -15.99 7.18
N THR A 70 6.89 -14.72 7.56
CA THR A 70 8.09 -14.15 8.18
C THR A 70 7.72 -13.72 9.59
N ARG A 71 8.49 -14.16 10.58
CA ARG A 71 8.30 -13.68 11.96
C ARG A 71 8.77 -12.25 12.03
N ASP A 72 7.89 -11.35 12.45
CA ASP A 72 8.16 -9.98 12.93
C ASP A 72 9.46 -9.38 12.36
N MET A 73 9.51 -9.14 11.05
CA MET A 73 10.68 -8.54 10.41
C MET A 73 10.82 -7.08 10.86
N SER A 74 12.04 -6.67 11.15
CA SER A 74 12.36 -5.29 11.47
C SER A 74 12.25 -4.40 10.23
N LEU A 75 12.11 -3.09 10.46
CA LEU A 75 12.13 -2.09 9.39
C LEU A 75 13.39 -2.21 8.51
N GLU A 76 14.54 -2.47 9.13
CA GLU A 76 15.81 -2.62 8.43
C GLU A 76 15.80 -3.86 7.52
N GLU A 77 15.29 -5.00 8.01
CA GLU A 77 15.12 -6.22 7.20
C GLU A 77 14.21 -5.99 5.99
N HIS A 78 13.12 -5.24 6.16
CA HIS A 78 12.27 -4.86 5.01
C HIS A 78 13.06 -4.06 3.97
N ARG A 79 13.90 -3.11 4.39
CA ARG A 79 14.72 -2.28 3.50
C ARG A 79 15.80 -3.10 2.81
N GLU A 80 16.44 -4.03 3.51
CA GLU A 80 17.43 -4.95 2.95
C GLU A 80 16.81 -5.86 1.88
N ASN A 81 15.62 -6.40 2.14
CA ASN A 81 14.90 -7.23 1.17
C ASN A 81 14.54 -6.44 -0.10
N ILE A 82 14.09 -5.19 0.04
CA ILE A 82 13.81 -4.31 -1.09
C ILE A 82 15.10 -3.98 -1.85
N HIS A 83 16.17 -3.63 -1.14
CA HIS A 83 17.47 -3.31 -1.75
C HIS A 83 18.00 -4.50 -2.58
N ASN A 84 17.93 -5.71 -2.04
CA ASN A 84 18.33 -6.93 -2.74
C ASN A 84 17.46 -7.17 -3.99
N PHE A 85 16.15 -6.98 -3.89
CA PHE A 85 15.24 -7.07 -5.03
C PHE A 85 15.65 -6.07 -6.13
N LEU A 86 15.86 -4.79 -5.80
CA LEU A 86 16.30 -3.77 -6.76
C LEU A 86 17.66 -4.10 -7.38
N ALA A 87 18.57 -4.73 -6.61
CA ALA A 87 19.87 -5.18 -7.11
C ALA A 87 19.78 -6.35 -8.11
N GLU A 88 18.65 -7.06 -8.19
CA GLU A 88 18.39 -8.11 -9.18
C GLU A 88 17.58 -7.61 -10.39
N ILE A 89 16.91 -6.45 -10.25
CA ILE A 89 16.19 -5.80 -11.34
C ILE A 89 17.17 -5.39 -12.45
N ASP A 90 16.71 -5.55 -13.69
CA ASP A 90 17.30 -4.92 -14.85
C ASP A 90 16.79 -3.47 -14.96
N PRO A 91 17.68 -2.46 -14.93
CA PRO A 91 17.26 -1.06 -14.93
C PRO A 91 16.68 -0.59 -16.27
N ALA A 92 16.89 -1.33 -17.37
CA ALA A 92 16.33 -0.97 -18.66
C ALA A 92 14.86 -1.39 -18.80
N THR A 93 14.46 -2.45 -18.08
CA THR A 93 13.12 -3.05 -18.19
C THR A 93 12.29 -2.93 -16.91
N GLY A 94 12.91 -2.77 -15.74
CA GLY A 94 12.24 -2.75 -14.45
C GLY A 94 11.71 -4.10 -13.98
N TYR A 95 12.18 -5.20 -14.59
CA TYR A 95 11.85 -6.57 -14.22
C TYR A 95 13.08 -7.31 -13.71
N LEU A 96 12.87 -8.44 -13.04
CA LEU A 96 13.97 -9.31 -12.62
C LEU A 96 14.71 -9.82 -13.84
N ARG A 97 16.04 -9.82 -13.78
CA ARG A 97 16.87 -10.39 -14.85
C ARG A 97 16.55 -11.87 -15.04
N GLU A 98 16.41 -12.30 -16.28
CA GLU A 98 16.36 -13.74 -16.61
C GLU A 98 17.72 -14.36 -16.26
N ALA A 99 17.70 -15.44 -15.48
CA ALA A 99 18.90 -16.17 -15.05
C ALA A 99 19.50 -17.02 -16.18
#